data_AF-A0A8J7ZEP9-F1
#
_entry.id   AF-A0A8J7ZEP9-F1
#
_cell.length_a   1.000
_cell.length_b   1.000
_cell.length_c   1.000
_cell.angle_alpha   90.00
_cell.angle_beta   90.00
_cell.angle_gamma   90.00
#
_symmetry.space_group_name_H-M   'P 1'
#
loop_
_entity.id
_entity.type
_entity.pdbx_description
1 polymer ?
#
loop_
_entity_poly.entity_id
_entity_poly.type
_entity_poly.pdbx_seq_one_letter_code
_entity_poly.pdbx_strand_id
1 'polypeptide(L)'
;MSSTFEKQLQEINQLIVYGKFKEAEEIITKAIKKKDISKEEELRFLVYKSELELYFGNYDESIQLADHVLKNSKEIDNPLLIVDALTWKAACSFLNGKIKVSNKCFEDGLKQVSKIKNLPAKAIAKRKAQLLLWQAYAINYLGNFEKGLELANEVLSFAEISGYKNLVSYSLFVKGECYFMLNMREKSAECFEMAFAIATELKNKYLTALYYLLIPRTTSDNWVRETEKATKSYKKGFSLAEEIGAKMLFIYKNDFALIYRAAFQLDKALRYFHEAIDAAPFMNWLSNVNIGVTLFLKYELEQAQEYLLKAMEFCEEINDRYQLQLSLYNLIEISIELNDSVQAKKYLNRLKELSKETGFARIEQVYRNASIYILKASGKVNDLAKAAKLLNDLLADENLSPYNRLQTLYSILEIRLKELQFSPNKDTLKEVQKRLYHLEVEAEDQQWPMFLIDVYRLQSQLALVELDIKKSLDLLEKAQVIADEIDVERLKKAIKDDRERINQQLTMLQKFQEQQTPISETIKLVSLESSAQNIKQETVIEERDQETGEIIEYRKLFALKL
;
A
#
# COMPACT_ATOMS: atom_id res chain seq x y z
N MET A 1 30.92 -37.27 -18.47
CA MET A 1 31.35 -35.94 -18.95
C MET A 1 30.13 -35.24 -19.53
N SER A 2 29.75 -34.07 -19.00
CA SER A 2 28.60 -33.29 -19.48
C SER A 2 28.84 -32.80 -20.92
N SER A 3 27.84 -32.88 -21.80
CA SER A 3 27.94 -32.37 -23.18
C SER A 3 28.21 -30.86 -23.16
N THR A 4 28.79 -30.31 -24.23
CA THR A 4 29.06 -28.87 -24.34
C THR A 4 27.80 -28.05 -24.09
N PHE A 5 26.64 -28.52 -24.57
CA PHE A 5 25.33 -27.92 -24.33
C PHE A 5 24.91 -27.91 -22.86
N GLU A 6 24.99 -29.04 -22.15
CA GLU A 6 24.61 -29.09 -20.73
C GLU A 6 25.53 -28.23 -19.84
N LYS A 7 26.81 -28.09 -20.22
CA LYS A 7 27.71 -27.12 -19.56
C LYS A 7 27.26 -25.67 -19.77
N GLN A 8 26.86 -25.31 -20.99
CA GLN A 8 26.34 -23.96 -21.27
C GLN A 8 25.07 -23.66 -20.47
N LEU A 9 24.16 -24.63 -20.33
CA LEU A 9 22.97 -24.44 -19.50
C LEU A 9 23.29 -24.29 -18.02
N GLN A 10 24.27 -25.04 -17.49
CA GLN A 10 24.73 -24.87 -16.11
C GLN A 10 25.33 -23.48 -15.89
N GLU A 11 26.14 -23.01 -16.85
CA GLU A 11 26.72 -21.66 -16.84
C GLU A 11 25.64 -20.58 -16.87
N ILE A 12 24.66 -20.67 -17.77
CA ILE A 12 23.51 -19.74 -17.84
C ILE A 12 22.77 -19.69 -16.50
N ASN A 13 22.43 -20.84 -15.92
CA ASN A 13 21.78 -20.89 -14.61
C ASN A 13 22.61 -20.19 -13.53
N GLN A 14 23.92 -20.41 -13.52
CA GLN A 14 24.81 -19.80 -12.53
C GLN A 14 24.91 -18.28 -12.73
N LEU A 15 24.97 -17.81 -13.98
CA LEU A 15 24.96 -16.39 -14.31
C LEU A 15 23.65 -15.72 -13.87
N ILE A 16 22.50 -16.38 -14.09
CA ILE A 16 21.20 -15.90 -13.59
C ILE A 16 21.23 -15.76 -12.07
N VAL A 17 21.72 -16.78 -11.34
CA VAL A 17 21.87 -16.70 -9.87
C VAL A 17 22.75 -15.51 -9.48
N TYR A 18 23.90 -15.33 -10.12
CA TYR A 18 24.80 -14.22 -9.82
C TYR A 18 24.34 -12.86 -10.37
N GLY A 19 23.13 -12.76 -10.92
CA GLY A 19 22.57 -11.52 -11.47
C GLY A 19 23.28 -11.01 -12.73
N LYS A 20 24.03 -11.87 -13.41
CA LYS A 20 24.75 -11.55 -14.66
C LYS A 20 23.87 -11.80 -15.87
N PHE A 21 22.69 -11.16 -15.89
CA PHE A 21 21.64 -11.42 -16.89
C PHE A 21 22.10 -11.16 -18.33
N LYS A 22 22.84 -10.06 -18.56
CA LYS A 22 23.38 -9.74 -19.89
C LYS A 22 24.39 -10.78 -20.38
N GLU A 23 25.27 -11.28 -19.50
CA GLU A 23 26.23 -12.34 -19.86
C GLU A 23 25.47 -13.64 -20.21
N ALA A 24 24.42 -13.99 -19.46
CA ALA A 24 23.58 -15.14 -19.77
C ALA A 24 22.88 -14.99 -21.13
N GLU A 25 22.32 -13.81 -21.41
CA GLU A 25 21.67 -13.48 -22.68
C GLU A 25 22.64 -13.58 -23.88
N GLU A 26 23.88 -13.12 -23.71
CA GLU A 26 24.91 -13.24 -24.74
C GLU A 26 25.23 -14.70 -25.07
N ILE A 27 25.36 -15.55 -24.05
CA ILE A 27 25.62 -16.98 -24.25
C ILE A 27 24.46 -17.62 -25.02
N ILE A 28 23.22 -17.33 -24.62
CA ILE A 28 22.00 -17.81 -25.29
C ILE A 28 21.98 -17.36 -26.76
N THR A 29 22.19 -16.08 -27.01
CA THR A 29 22.16 -15.50 -28.36
C THR A 29 23.24 -16.09 -29.27
N LYS A 30 24.45 -16.31 -28.74
CA LYS A 30 25.54 -16.98 -29.47
C LYS A 30 25.22 -18.45 -29.73
N ALA A 31 24.59 -19.14 -28.78
CA ALA A 31 24.25 -20.56 -28.91
C ALA A 31 23.18 -20.81 -29.98
N ILE A 32 22.10 -20.03 -29.98
CA ILE A 32 20.98 -20.17 -30.95
C ILE A 32 21.42 -19.91 -32.40
N LYS A 33 22.46 -19.09 -32.63
CA LYS A 33 22.98 -18.80 -33.97
C LYS A 33 23.87 -19.90 -34.57
N LYS A 34 24.19 -20.96 -33.83
CA LYS A 34 25.02 -22.06 -34.33
C LYS A 34 24.25 -22.85 -35.40
N LYS A 35 24.90 -23.17 -36.52
CA LYS A 35 24.28 -23.89 -37.65
C LYS A 35 23.83 -25.31 -37.30
N ASP A 36 24.50 -25.95 -36.35
CA ASP A 36 24.29 -27.37 -36.02
C ASP A 36 23.49 -27.57 -34.71
N ILE A 37 22.79 -26.54 -34.22
CA ILE A 37 21.97 -26.66 -33.00
C ILE A 37 20.75 -27.55 -33.27
N SER A 38 20.48 -28.50 -32.38
CA SER A 38 19.25 -29.29 -32.48
C SER A 38 18.03 -28.46 -32.06
N LYS A 39 16.86 -28.82 -32.58
CA LYS A 39 15.59 -28.14 -32.23
C LYS A 39 15.31 -28.17 -30.73
N GLU A 40 15.62 -29.27 -30.03
CA GLU A 40 15.44 -29.35 -28.58
C GLU A 40 16.39 -28.40 -27.83
N GLU A 41 17.66 -28.33 -28.23
CA GLU A 41 18.64 -27.43 -27.62
C GLU A 41 18.25 -25.97 -27.79
N GLU A 42 17.81 -25.59 -29.00
CA GLU A 42 17.30 -24.25 -29.31
C GLU A 42 16.14 -23.88 -28.37
N LEU A 43 15.13 -24.75 -28.26
CA LEU A 43 13.96 -24.52 -27.42
C LEU A 43 14.33 -24.37 -25.93
N ARG A 44 15.30 -25.15 -25.44
CA ARG A 44 15.79 -25.03 -24.06
C ARG A 44 16.49 -23.68 -23.83
N PHE A 45 17.24 -23.16 -24.79
CA PHE A 45 17.81 -21.81 -24.68
C PHE A 45 16.72 -20.73 -24.72
N LEU A 46 15.69 -20.89 -25.56
CA LEU A 46 14.57 -19.95 -25.64
C LEU A 46 13.76 -19.89 -24.34
N VAL A 47 13.67 -20.99 -23.58
CA VAL A 47 13.09 -20.99 -22.22
C VAL A 47 13.88 -20.05 -21.29
N TYR A 48 15.21 -20.14 -21.27
CA TYR A 48 16.02 -19.22 -20.46
C TYR A 48 15.95 -17.79 -20.97
N LYS A 49 15.83 -17.59 -22.29
CA LYS A 49 15.61 -16.24 -22.83
C LYS A 49 14.29 -15.67 -22.32
N SER A 50 13.21 -16.46 -22.36
CA SER A 50 11.90 -16.06 -21.82
C SER A 50 11.95 -15.69 -20.33
N GLU A 51 12.72 -16.43 -19.52
CA GLU A 51 13.00 -16.08 -18.11
C GLU A 51 13.75 -14.73 -17.98
N LEU A 52 14.78 -14.50 -18.78
CA LEU A 52 15.54 -13.24 -18.76
C LEU A 52 14.68 -12.04 -19.18
N GLU A 53 13.84 -12.20 -20.21
CA GLU A 53 12.90 -11.14 -20.63
C GLU A 53 11.92 -10.77 -19.51
N LEU A 54 11.51 -11.73 -18.65
CA LEU A 54 10.72 -11.43 -17.45
C LEU A 54 11.49 -10.49 -16.51
N TYR A 55 12.77 -10.80 -16.23
CA TYR A 55 13.59 -9.96 -15.37
C TYR A 55 13.82 -8.56 -15.95
N PHE A 56 14.00 -8.47 -17.27
CA PHE A 56 14.14 -7.20 -17.99
C PHE A 56 12.83 -6.40 -18.10
N GLY A 57 11.69 -6.98 -17.72
CA GLY A 57 10.36 -6.35 -17.82
C GLY A 57 9.77 -6.39 -19.23
N ASN A 58 10.34 -7.17 -20.14
CA ASN A 58 9.90 -7.30 -21.53
C ASN A 58 8.84 -8.41 -21.65
N TYR A 59 7.68 -8.21 -21.00
CA TYR A 59 6.69 -9.28 -20.84
C TYR A 59 6.12 -9.81 -22.16
N ASP A 60 5.87 -8.93 -23.14
CA ASP A 60 5.35 -9.37 -24.44
C ASP A 60 6.36 -10.19 -25.25
N GLU A 61 7.65 -9.83 -25.23
CA GLU A 61 8.73 -10.61 -25.84
C GLU A 61 8.81 -12.00 -25.19
N SER A 62 8.75 -12.06 -23.86
CA SER A 62 8.73 -13.33 -23.13
C SER A 62 7.53 -14.21 -23.50
N ILE A 63 6.33 -13.62 -23.64
CA ILE A 63 5.12 -14.34 -24.06
C ILE A 63 5.30 -14.91 -25.48
N GLN A 64 5.84 -14.13 -26.41
CA GLN A 64 6.09 -14.59 -27.79
C GLN A 64 7.09 -15.74 -27.84
N LEU A 65 8.18 -15.64 -27.08
CA LEU A 65 9.16 -16.72 -26.94
C LEU A 65 8.52 -17.97 -26.36
N ALA A 66 7.74 -17.83 -25.28
CA ALA A 66 7.05 -18.95 -24.66
C ALA A 66 6.02 -19.59 -25.61
N ASP A 67 5.31 -18.82 -26.42
CA ASP A 67 4.39 -19.35 -27.44
C ASP A 67 5.12 -20.12 -28.54
N HIS A 68 6.28 -19.61 -28.98
CA HIS A 68 7.14 -20.31 -29.91
C HIS A 68 7.62 -21.65 -29.32
N VAL A 69 8.07 -21.65 -28.06
CA VAL A 69 8.51 -22.88 -27.38
C VAL A 69 7.35 -23.85 -27.21
N LEU A 70 6.17 -23.37 -26.80
CA LEU A 70 4.99 -24.20 -26.59
C LEU A 70 4.52 -24.88 -27.89
N LYS A 71 4.56 -24.17 -29.01
CA LYS A 71 4.19 -24.74 -30.33
C LYS A 71 5.18 -25.83 -30.73
N ASN A 72 6.47 -25.54 -30.70
CA ASN A 72 7.51 -26.43 -31.21
C ASN A 72 7.80 -27.62 -30.29
N SER A 73 7.62 -27.47 -28.97
CA SER A 73 7.79 -28.57 -28.00
C SER A 73 6.74 -29.67 -28.15
N LYS A 74 5.54 -29.34 -28.65
CA LYS A 74 4.51 -30.34 -29.03
C LYS A 74 4.92 -31.16 -30.24
N GLU A 75 5.65 -30.56 -31.19
CA GLU A 75 6.11 -31.26 -32.40
C GLU A 75 7.21 -32.29 -32.10
N ILE A 76 8.01 -32.06 -31.07
CA ILE A 76 9.09 -32.97 -30.63
C ILE A 76 8.70 -33.82 -29.41
N ASP A 77 7.43 -33.80 -29.00
CA ASP A 77 6.88 -34.52 -27.85
C ASP A 77 7.71 -34.41 -26.56
N ASN A 78 8.17 -33.19 -26.23
CA ASN A 78 8.91 -32.93 -24.99
C ASN A 78 7.99 -32.29 -23.93
N PRO A 79 7.43 -33.08 -22.99
CA PRO A 79 6.44 -32.57 -22.07
C PRO A 79 7.02 -31.63 -21.00
N LEU A 80 8.33 -31.67 -20.71
CA LEU A 80 8.94 -30.72 -19.78
C LEU A 80 9.06 -29.33 -20.40
N LEU A 81 9.42 -29.23 -21.69
CA LEU A 81 9.46 -27.96 -22.40
C LEU A 81 8.07 -27.33 -22.54
N ILE A 82 7.03 -28.15 -22.70
CA ILE A 82 5.64 -27.66 -22.68
C ILE A 82 5.32 -27.00 -21.33
N VAL A 83 5.71 -27.63 -20.22
CA VAL A 83 5.48 -27.07 -18.87
C VAL A 83 6.32 -25.81 -18.64
N ASP A 84 7.59 -25.81 -19.04
CA ASP A 84 8.48 -24.65 -18.94
C ASP A 84 7.90 -23.44 -19.71
N ALA A 85 7.42 -23.66 -20.95
CA ALA A 85 6.78 -22.63 -21.76
C ALA A 85 5.47 -22.11 -21.16
N LEU A 86 4.59 -23.01 -20.70
CA LEU A 86 3.35 -22.62 -20.03
C LEU A 86 3.60 -21.81 -18.76
N THR A 87 4.67 -22.14 -18.02
CA THR A 87 5.06 -21.44 -16.80
C THR A 87 5.43 -19.97 -17.09
N TRP A 88 6.34 -19.72 -18.03
CA TRP A 88 6.76 -18.36 -18.35
C TRP A 88 5.68 -17.56 -19.07
N LYS A 89 4.88 -18.21 -19.92
CA LYS A 89 3.69 -17.58 -20.50
C LYS A 89 2.70 -17.18 -19.42
N ALA A 90 2.45 -18.04 -18.42
CA ALA A 90 1.55 -17.72 -17.32
C ALA A 90 2.09 -16.54 -16.48
N ALA A 91 3.36 -16.59 -16.07
CA ALA A 91 4.00 -15.55 -15.28
C ALA A 91 4.00 -14.18 -16.00
N CYS A 92 4.48 -14.13 -17.24
CA CYS A 92 4.52 -12.86 -17.98
C CYS A 92 3.13 -12.37 -18.38
N SER A 93 2.18 -13.26 -18.69
CA SER A 93 0.79 -12.84 -18.92
C SER A 93 0.18 -12.26 -17.65
N PHE A 94 0.49 -12.81 -16.46
CA PHE A 94 0.06 -12.24 -15.20
C PHE A 94 0.66 -10.84 -15.02
N LEU A 95 1.99 -10.72 -15.09
CA LEU A 95 2.70 -9.44 -14.89
C LEU A 95 2.23 -8.36 -15.87
N ASN A 96 1.90 -8.75 -17.11
CA ASN A 96 1.38 -7.86 -18.16
C ASN A 96 -0.14 -7.57 -18.05
N GLY A 97 -0.80 -7.95 -16.95
CA GLY A 97 -2.24 -7.70 -16.73
C GLY A 97 -3.20 -8.61 -17.52
N LYS A 98 -2.68 -9.58 -18.30
CA LYS A 98 -3.47 -10.54 -19.10
C LYS A 98 -3.94 -11.73 -18.22
N ILE A 99 -4.69 -11.44 -17.16
CA ILE A 99 -5.04 -12.39 -16.09
C ILE A 99 -5.74 -13.66 -16.60
N LYS A 100 -6.71 -13.54 -17.52
CA LYS A 100 -7.44 -14.69 -18.09
C LYS A 100 -6.49 -15.65 -18.84
N VAL A 101 -5.53 -15.11 -19.58
CA VAL A 101 -4.53 -15.91 -20.31
C VAL A 101 -3.61 -16.60 -19.30
N SER A 102 -3.17 -15.88 -18.27
CA SER A 102 -2.33 -16.43 -17.21
C SER A 102 -2.98 -17.62 -16.50
N ASN A 103 -4.22 -17.48 -16.04
CA ASN A 103 -4.96 -18.54 -15.34
C ASN A 103 -5.11 -19.80 -16.20
N LYS A 104 -5.46 -19.63 -17.48
CA LYS A 104 -5.54 -20.75 -18.42
C LYS A 104 -4.18 -21.46 -18.58
N CYS A 105 -3.08 -20.70 -18.67
CA CYS A 105 -1.74 -21.29 -18.75
C CYS A 105 -1.34 -22.03 -17.48
N PHE A 106 -1.72 -21.55 -16.28
CA PHE A 106 -1.51 -22.30 -15.03
C PHE A 106 -2.28 -23.62 -15.03
N GLU A 107 -3.57 -23.61 -15.41
CA GLU A 107 -4.40 -24.82 -15.52
C GLU A 107 -3.83 -25.83 -16.51
N ASP A 108 -3.49 -25.38 -17.73
CA ASP A 108 -2.92 -26.21 -18.77
C ASP A 108 -1.56 -26.80 -18.33
N GLY A 109 -0.73 -26.00 -17.65
CA GLY A 109 0.58 -26.42 -17.13
C GLY A 109 0.45 -27.50 -16.06
N LEU A 110 -0.49 -27.35 -15.12
CA LEU A 110 -0.75 -28.33 -14.07
C LEU A 110 -1.32 -29.63 -14.63
N LYS A 111 -2.20 -29.52 -15.63
CA LYS A 111 -2.73 -30.67 -16.37
C LYS A 111 -1.63 -31.39 -17.16
N GLN A 112 -0.65 -30.67 -17.68
CA GLN A 112 0.45 -31.27 -18.41
C GLN A 112 1.43 -31.98 -17.46
N VAL A 113 1.87 -31.31 -16.40
CA VAL A 113 2.87 -31.89 -15.48
C VAL A 113 2.35 -33.14 -14.76
N SER A 114 1.05 -33.20 -14.45
CA SER A 114 0.42 -34.38 -13.82
C SER A 114 0.39 -35.63 -14.72
N LYS A 115 0.51 -35.49 -16.04
CA LYS A 115 0.58 -36.62 -16.98
C LYS A 115 2.00 -37.21 -17.10
N ILE A 116 3.02 -36.48 -16.67
CA ILE A 116 4.41 -36.90 -16.80
C ILE A 116 4.74 -37.93 -15.72
N LYS A 117 4.92 -39.20 -16.10
CA LYS A 117 5.25 -40.30 -15.17
C LYS A 117 6.63 -40.92 -15.41
N ASN A 118 7.15 -40.82 -16.64
CA ASN A 118 8.33 -41.58 -17.09
C ASN A 118 9.61 -40.75 -17.15
N LEU A 119 9.66 -39.60 -16.44
CA LEU A 119 10.82 -38.72 -16.39
C LEU A 119 11.37 -38.61 -14.96
N PRO A 120 12.62 -38.16 -14.77
CA PRO A 120 13.22 -38.07 -13.45
C PRO A 120 12.36 -37.24 -12.48
N ALA A 121 12.04 -37.80 -11.33
CA ALA A 121 11.17 -37.17 -10.32
C ALA A 121 11.66 -35.77 -9.92
N LYS A 122 12.99 -35.57 -9.79
CA LYS A 122 13.57 -34.25 -9.51
C LYS A 122 13.27 -33.20 -10.58
N ALA A 123 13.28 -33.61 -11.86
CA ALA A 123 12.99 -32.70 -12.97
C ALA A 123 11.51 -32.31 -13.00
N ILE A 124 10.61 -33.28 -12.77
CA ILE A 124 9.16 -33.04 -12.67
C ILE A 124 8.86 -32.13 -11.48
N ALA A 125 9.44 -32.43 -10.31
CA ALA A 125 9.28 -31.63 -9.10
C ALA A 125 9.75 -30.18 -9.29
N LYS A 126 10.91 -29.96 -9.95
CA LYS A 126 11.39 -28.60 -10.27
C LYS A 126 10.35 -27.80 -11.07
N ARG A 127 9.79 -28.41 -12.13
CA ARG A 127 8.81 -27.75 -13.02
C ARG A 127 7.51 -27.47 -12.30
N LYS A 128 7.01 -28.45 -11.55
CA LYS A 128 5.80 -28.29 -10.76
C LYS A 128 5.95 -27.19 -9.71
N ALA A 129 7.08 -27.16 -8.99
CA ALA A 129 7.39 -26.11 -8.02
C ALA A 129 7.44 -24.71 -8.69
N GLN A 130 8.12 -24.55 -9.82
CA GLN A 130 8.20 -23.26 -10.52
C GLN A 130 6.83 -22.77 -11.01
N LEU A 131 6.00 -23.67 -11.55
CA LEU A 131 4.65 -23.34 -12.01
C LEU A 131 3.76 -22.90 -10.83
N LEU A 132 3.75 -23.69 -9.76
CA LEU A 132 2.98 -23.40 -8.55
C LEU A 132 3.46 -22.12 -7.85
N LEU A 133 4.76 -21.82 -7.91
CA LEU A 133 5.32 -20.59 -7.32
C LEU A 133 4.68 -19.35 -7.97
N TRP A 134 4.67 -19.30 -9.30
CA TRP A 134 4.06 -18.19 -10.02
C TRP A 134 2.54 -18.14 -9.85
N GLN A 135 1.89 -19.30 -9.72
CA GLN A 135 0.46 -19.36 -9.42
C GLN A 135 0.16 -18.83 -8.00
N ALA A 136 0.96 -19.21 -7.01
CA ALA A 136 0.84 -18.75 -5.63
C ALA A 136 1.06 -17.23 -5.55
N TYR A 137 2.08 -16.72 -6.25
CA TYR A 137 2.32 -15.28 -6.39
C TYR A 137 1.09 -14.58 -6.97
N ALA A 138 0.54 -15.06 -8.09
CA ALA A 138 -0.63 -14.46 -8.73
C ALA A 138 -1.88 -14.48 -7.82
N ILE A 139 -2.18 -15.62 -7.21
CA ILE A 139 -3.33 -15.81 -6.31
C ILE A 139 -3.25 -14.90 -5.08
N ASN A 140 -2.05 -14.72 -4.51
CA ASN A 140 -1.83 -13.81 -3.40
C ASN A 140 -2.18 -12.37 -3.78
N TYR A 141 -1.73 -11.87 -4.94
CA TYR A 141 -2.05 -10.51 -5.39
C TYR A 141 -3.52 -10.31 -5.79
N LEU A 142 -4.22 -11.39 -6.15
CA LEU A 142 -5.67 -11.38 -6.39
C LEU A 142 -6.51 -11.51 -5.11
N GLY A 143 -5.87 -11.46 -3.92
CA GLY A 143 -6.56 -11.36 -2.64
C GLY A 143 -6.92 -12.68 -1.97
N ASN A 144 -6.53 -13.84 -2.52
CA ASN A 144 -6.81 -15.15 -1.91
C ASN A 144 -5.57 -15.67 -1.17
N PHE A 145 -5.29 -15.04 -0.03
CA PHE A 145 -4.04 -15.22 0.72
C PHE A 145 -3.91 -16.62 1.34
N GLU A 146 -5.02 -17.20 1.81
CA GLU A 146 -5.06 -18.56 2.35
C GLU A 146 -4.70 -19.59 1.27
N LYS A 147 -5.26 -19.45 0.07
CA LYS A 147 -4.89 -20.33 -1.04
C LYS A 147 -3.46 -20.09 -1.50
N GLY A 148 -3.01 -18.83 -1.50
CA GLY A 148 -1.61 -18.48 -1.75
C GLY A 148 -0.66 -19.19 -0.78
N LEU A 149 -1.02 -19.23 0.51
CA LEU A 149 -0.26 -19.91 1.57
C LEU A 149 -0.24 -21.44 1.38
N GLU A 150 -1.38 -22.05 1.06
CA GLU A 150 -1.44 -23.48 0.72
C GLU A 150 -0.50 -23.83 -0.43
N LEU A 151 -0.57 -23.08 -1.53
CA LEU A 151 0.27 -23.30 -2.70
C LEU A 151 1.74 -23.04 -2.39
N ALA A 152 2.06 -22.02 -1.59
CA ALA A 152 3.43 -21.77 -1.15
C ALA A 152 4.00 -22.95 -0.33
N ASN A 153 3.19 -23.61 0.51
CA ASN A 153 3.65 -24.83 1.19
C ASN A 153 3.82 -26.01 0.21
N GLU A 154 2.95 -26.13 -0.80
CA GLU A 154 3.11 -27.14 -1.86
C GLU A 154 4.40 -26.90 -2.65
N VAL A 155 4.70 -25.66 -3.03
CA VAL A 155 5.96 -25.27 -3.71
C VAL A 155 7.17 -25.70 -2.88
N LEU A 156 7.18 -25.43 -1.58
CA LEU A 156 8.27 -25.80 -0.68
C LEU A 156 8.55 -27.31 -0.73
N SER A 157 7.51 -28.14 -0.66
CA SER A 157 7.64 -29.60 -0.72
C SER A 157 8.26 -30.09 -2.04
N PHE A 158 7.85 -29.53 -3.17
CA PHE A 158 8.41 -29.89 -4.48
C PHE A 158 9.81 -29.29 -4.68
N ALA A 159 10.09 -28.12 -4.12
CA ALA A 159 11.40 -27.49 -4.14
C ALA A 159 12.45 -28.37 -3.42
N GLU A 160 12.09 -28.91 -2.25
CA GLU A 160 12.93 -29.85 -1.49
C GLU A 160 13.22 -31.13 -2.29
N ILE A 161 12.19 -31.75 -2.89
CA ILE A 161 12.35 -32.93 -3.75
C ILE A 161 13.26 -32.63 -4.95
N SER A 162 13.12 -31.45 -5.56
CA SER A 162 13.93 -31.04 -6.70
C SER A 162 15.41 -30.82 -6.35
N GLY A 163 15.70 -30.48 -5.08
CA GLY A 163 17.02 -30.07 -4.60
C GLY A 163 17.45 -28.67 -5.05
N TYR A 164 16.54 -27.88 -5.63
CA TYR A 164 16.85 -26.56 -6.17
C TYR A 164 16.59 -25.46 -5.13
N LYS A 165 17.62 -25.14 -4.33
CA LYS A 165 17.53 -24.21 -3.18
C LYS A 165 16.94 -22.83 -3.51
N ASN A 166 17.08 -22.33 -4.74
CA ASN A 166 16.44 -21.07 -5.15
C ASN A 166 14.91 -21.13 -5.00
N LEU A 167 14.29 -22.26 -5.37
CA LEU A 167 12.84 -22.44 -5.25
C LEU A 167 12.40 -22.47 -3.78
N VAL A 168 13.23 -22.97 -2.87
CA VAL A 168 12.98 -22.92 -1.43
C VAL A 168 12.93 -21.46 -0.96
N SER A 169 13.92 -20.65 -1.35
CA SER A 169 13.95 -19.21 -1.01
C SER A 169 12.73 -18.47 -1.59
N TYR A 170 12.40 -18.65 -2.86
CA TYR A 170 11.20 -18.04 -3.47
C TYR A 170 9.89 -18.48 -2.79
N SER A 171 9.80 -19.74 -2.38
CA SER A 171 8.62 -20.27 -1.69
C SER A 171 8.40 -19.60 -0.34
N LEU A 172 9.48 -19.41 0.41
CA LEU A 172 9.47 -18.69 1.69
C LEU A 172 9.13 -17.21 1.47
N PHE A 173 9.61 -16.60 0.39
CA PHE A 173 9.20 -15.25 -0.01
C PHE A 173 7.67 -15.16 -0.22
N VAL A 174 7.08 -16.00 -1.08
CA VAL A 174 5.62 -15.95 -1.32
C VAL A 174 4.84 -16.21 -0.05
N LYS A 175 5.32 -17.11 0.81
CA LYS A 175 4.74 -17.36 2.14
C LYS A 175 4.80 -16.13 3.05
N GLY A 176 5.93 -15.43 3.07
CA GLY A 176 6.11 -14.19 3.81
C GLY A 176 5.18 -13.08 3.33
N GLU A 177 4.96 -12.96 2.02
CA GLU A 177 3.97 -12.04 1.43
C GLU A 177 2.54 -12.40 1.85
N CYS A 178 2.17 -13.69 1.83
CA CYS A 178 0.84 -14.12 2.28
C CYS A 178 0.61 -13.76 3.76
N TYR A 179 1.60 -14.02 4.63
CA TYR A 179 1.53 -13.61 6.02
C TYR A 179 1.47 -12.11 6.21
N PHE A 180 2.20 -11.33 5.40
CA PHE A 180 2.13 -9.88 5.42
C PHE A 180 0.71 -9.39 5.10
N MET A 181 0.08 -9.96 4.06
CA MET A 181 -1.28 -9.61 3.65
C MET A 181 -2.34 -10.04 4.67
N LEU A 182 -2.10 -11.13 5.40
CA LEU A 182 -2.90 -11.58 6.54
C LEU A 182 -2.60 -10.83 7.85
N ASN A 183 -1.78 -9.78 7.81
CA ASN A 183 -1.36 -8.99 8.97
C ASN A 183 -0.62 -9.79 10.07
N MET A 184 -0.02 -10.93 9.71
CA MET A 184 0.81 -11.78 10.58
C MET A 184 2.27 -11.35 10.48
N ARG A 185 2.59 -10.17 11.04
CA ARG A 185 3.89 -9.49 10.88
C ARG A 185 5.10 -10.35 11.28
N GLU A 186 5.05 -10.99 12.44
CA GLU A 186 6.15 -11.85 12.94
C GLU A 186 6.45 -13.01 12.00
N LYS A 187 5.42 -13.77 11.60
CA LYS A 187 5.57 -14.90 10.66
C LYS A 187 6.06 -14.46 9.30
N SER A 188 5.65 -13.28 8.86
CA SER A 188 6.14 -12.66 7.62
C SER A 188 7.63 -12.37 7.70
N ALA A 189 8.08 -11.76 8.79
CA ALA A 189 9.49 -11.47 9.06
C ALA A 189 10.34 -12.75 9.09
N GLU A 190 9.93 -13.76 9.85
CA GLU A 190 10.62 -15.06 9.92
C GLU A 190 10.81 -15.67 8.52
N CYS A 191 9.76 -15.65 7.70
CA CYS A 191 9.83 -16.18 6.35
C CYS A 191 10.82 -15.40 5.48
N PHE A 192 10.78 -14.07 5.50
CA PHE A 192 11.71 -13.25 4.72
C PHE A 192 13.16 -13.40 5.19
N GLU A 193 13.41 -13.51 6.49
CA GLU A 193 14.75 -13.72 7.05
C GLU A 193 15.34 -15.08 6.62
N MET A 194 14.57 -16.16 6.75
CA MET A 194 14.98 -17.49 6.28
C MET A 194 15.28 -17.48 4.78
N ALA A 195 14.42 -16.82 4.01
CA ALA A 195 14.57 -16.75 2.57
C ALA A 195 15.79 -15.92 2.14
N PHE A 196 16.09 -14.83 2.87
CA PHE A 196 17.28 -14.00 2.69
C PHE A 196 18.58 -14.72 3.03
N ALA A 197 18.58 -15.53 4.10
CA ALA A 197 19.73 -16.36 4.47
C ALA A 197 20.10 -17.33 3.34
N ILE A 198 19.10 -18.00 2.73
CA ILE A 198 19.31 -18.90 1.59
C ILE A 198 19.83 -18.12 0.38
N ALA A 199 19.26 -16.97 0.06
CA ALA A 199 19.72 -16.17 -1.08
C ALA A 199 21.17 -15.70 -0.91
N THR A 200 21.56 -15.34 0.31
CA THR A 200 22.94 -14.99 0.65
C THR A 200 23.89 -16.17 0.49
N GLU A 201 23.50 -17.36 0.97
CA GLU A 201 24.27 -18.62 0.78
C GLU A 201 24.51 -18.89 -0.71
N LEU A 202 23.47 -18.71 -1.53
CA LEU A 202 23.52 -18.94 -2.98
C LEU A 202 24.20 -17.81 -3.75
N LYS A 203 24.51 -16.68 -3.10
CA LYS A 203 24.94 -15.43 -3.74
C LYS A 203 23.96 -14.99 -4.84
N ASN A 204 22.66 -15.23 -4.61
CA ASN A 204 21.64 -14.92 -5.59
C ASN A 204 21.34 -13.42 -5.58
N LYS A 205 21.86 -12.66 -6.55
CA LYS A 205 21.73 -11.19 -6.54
C LYS A 205 20.30 -10.70 -6.73
N TYR A 206 19.50 -11.38 -7.56
CA TYR A 206 18.10 -11.01 -7.75
C TYR A 206 17.31 -11.15 -6.46
N LEU A 207 17.45 -12.30 -5.79
CA LEU A 207 16.78 -12.54 -4.52
C LEU A 207 17.29 -11.59 -3.44
N THR A 208 18.59 -11.34 -3.36
CA THR A 208 19.16 -10.34 -2.42
C THR A 208 18.56 -8.95 -2.64
N ALA A 209 18.40 -8.51 -3.89
CA ALA A 209 17.74 -7.25 -4.22
C ALA A 209 16.28 -7.24 -3.76
N LEU A 210 15.55 -8.30 -4.08
CA LEU A 210 14.16 -8.51 -3.65
C LEU A 210 14.04 -8.40 -2.12
N TYR A 211 14.90 -9.05 -1.34
CA TYR A 211 14.83 -8.98 0.12
C TYR A 211 15.13 -7.60 0.69
N TYR A 212 16.07 -6.84 0.11
CA TYR A 212 16.26 -5.44 0.52
C TYR A 212 15.00 -4.59 0.32
N LEU A 213 14.16 -4.93 -0.66
CA LEU A 213 12.89 -4.25 -0.92
C LEU A 213 11.76 -4.71 0.01
N LEU A 214 11.90 -5.85 0.69
CA LEU A 214 10.86 -6.45 1.53
C LEU A 214 11.08 -6.24 3.02
N ILE A 215 12.33 -6.19 3.48
CA ILE A 215 12.66 -5.93 4.90
C ILE A 215 11.93 -4.68 5.45
N PRO A 216 11.76 -3.57 4.71
CA PRO A 216 10.99 -2.43 5.22
C PRO A 216 9.54 -2.73 5.58
N ARG A 217 8.96 -3.82 5.06
CA ARG A 217 7.59 -4.25 5.37
C ARG A 217 7.47 -4.98 6.72
N THR A 218 8.59 -5.35 7.34
CA THR A 218 8.63 -6.14 8.58
C THR A 218 8.99 -5.32 9.82
N THR A 219 9.26 -4.02 9.69
CA THR A 219 9.67 -3.16 10.81
C THR A 219 8.47 -2.52 11.52
N SER A 220 8.53 -2.39 12.86
CA SER A 220 7.44 -1.91 13.72
C SER A 220 7.68 -0.53 14.38
N ASP A 221 6.57 0.13 14.67
CA ASP A 221 6.20 1.19 15.64
C ASP A 221 7.02 2.49 15.80
N ASN A 222 8.32 2.55 15.48
CA ASN A 222 9.09 3.81 15.56
C ASN A 222 9.24 4.48 14.18
N TRP A 223 8.28 5.31 13.83
CA TRP A 223 8.14 5.85 12.47
C TRP A 223 9.38 6.58 11.93
N VAL A 224 10.05 7.41 12.73
CA VAL A 224 11.20 8.22 12.25
C VAL A 224 12.44 7.36 11.99
N ARG A 225 12.88 6.60 13.01
CA ARG A 225 14.09 5.76 12.91
C ARG A 225 13.91 4.61 11.92
N GLU A 226 12.70 4.06 11.82
CA GLU A 226 12.40 3.00 10.87
C GLU A 226 12.27 3.52 9.44
N THR A 227 11.83 4.77 9.24
CA THR A 227 11.78 5.40 7.90
C THR A 227 13.17 5.56 7.27
N GLU A 228 14.19 5.94 8.04
CA GLU A 228 15.57 6.03 7.54
C GLU A 228 16.13 4.65 7.15
N LYS A 229 15.94 3.65 8.01
CA LYS A 229 16.36 2.27 7.74
C LYS A 229 15.66 1.71 6.51
N ALA A 230 14.34 1.89 6.43
CA ALA A 230 13.51 1.49 5.31
C ALA A 230 14.03 2.12 4.00
N THR A 231 14.24 3.44 4.01
CA THR A 231 14.75 4.18 2.86
C THR A 231 16.12 3.68 2.40
N LYS A 232 17.04 3.41 3.34
CA LYS A 232 18.36 2.86 3.03
C LYS A 232 18.26 1.45 2.44
N SER A 233 17.35 0.63 2.93
CA SER A 233 17.12 -0.72 2.40
C SER A 233 16.55 -0.67 0.99
N TYR A 234 15.51 0.14 0.75
CA TYR A 234 14.94 0.34 -0.58
C TYR A 234 15.99 0.80 -1.60
N LYS A 235 16.78 1.82 -1.26
CA LYS A 235 17.86 2.33 -2.14
C LYS A 235 18.88 1.24 -2.48
N LYS A 236 19.27 0.38 -1.53
CA LYS A 236 20.15 -0.76 -1.80
C LYS A 236 19.51 -1.77 -2.75
N GLY A 237 18.24 -2.11 -2.51
CA GLY A 237 17.48 -3.03 -3.36
C GLY A 237 17.35 -2.52 -4.79
N PHE A 238 16.99 -1.24 -4.98
CA PHE A 238 16.88 -0.63 -6.30
C PHE A 238 18.23 -0.50 -7.01
N SER A 239 19.30 -0.11 -6.31
CA SER A 239 20.64 -0.05 -6.91
C SER A 239 21.10 -1.42 -7.41
N LEU A 240 20.84 -2.49 -6.65
CA LEU A 240 21.17 -3.84 -7.07
C LEU A 240 20.27 -4.31 -8.22
N ALA A 241 18.98 -3.95 -8.22
CA ALA A 241 18.07 -4.22 -9.32
C ALA A 241 18.51 -3.52 -10.62
N GLU A 242 18.96 -2.27 -10.55
CA GLU A 242 19.54 -1.53 -11.67
C GLU A 242 20.82 -2.19 -12.19
N GLU A 243 21.74 -2.58 -11.28
CA GLU A 243 22.99 -3.26 -11.63
C GLU A 243 22.75 -4.52 -12.46
N ILE A 244 21.78 -5.34 -12.06
CA ILE A 244 21.49 -6.62 -12.73
C ILE A 244 20.47 -6.47 -13.88
N GLY A 245 19.81 -5.32 -14.01
CA GLY A 245 18.76 -5.07 -15.01
C GLY A 245 17.39 -5.67 -14.65
N ALA A 246 17.13 -5.96 -13.38
CA ALA A 246 15.87 -6.54 -12.89
C ALA A 246 14.74 -5.50 -12.77
N LYS A 247 14.22 -5.00 -13.90
CA LYS A 247 13.14 -4.00 -13.91
C LYS A 247 11.87 -4.46 -13.19
N MET A 248 11.61 -5.76 -13.18
CA MET A 248 10.48 -6.34 -12.43
C MET A 248 10.52 -5.99 -10.93
N LEU A 249 11.68 -5.71 -10.33
CA LEU A 249 11.76 -5.30 -8.92
C LEU A 249 11.32 -3.84 -8.67
N PHE A 250 11.10 -3.04 -9.72
CA PHE A 250 10.64 -1.65 -9.55
C PHE A 250 9.16 -1.54 -9.16
N ILE A 251 8.43 -2.65 -9.10
CA ILE A 251 7.07 -2.69 -8.52
C ILE A 251 7.05 -2.18 -7.07
N TYR A 252 8.14 -2.41 -6.33
CA TYR A 252 8.31 -1.98 -4.95
C TYR A 252 8.54 -0.48 -4.81
N LYS A 253 8.67 0.26 -5.92
CA LYS A 253 8.65 1.73 -5.89
C LYS A 253 7.31 2.27 -5.38
N ASN A 254 6.21 1.51 -5.51
CA ASN A 254 4.95 1.83 -4.83
C ASN A 254 5.14 1.94 -3.31
N ASP A 255 5.72 0.92 -2.67
CA ASP A 255 5.91 0.95 -1.21
C ASP A 255 6.91 2.02 -0.78
N PHE A 256 7.95 2.21 -1.58
CA PHE A 256 8.93 3.27 -1.33
C PHE A 256 8.29 4.66 -1.42
N ALA A 257 7.41 4.86 -2.40
CA ALA A 257 6.64 6.10 -2.54
C ALA A 257 5.68 6.34 -1.38
N LEU A 258 5.13 5.29 -0.75
CA LEU A 258 4.30 5.43 0.45
C LEU A 258 5.06 6.08 1.61
N ILE A 259 6.37 5.83 1.75
CA ILE A 259 7.21 6.50 2.75
C ILE A 259 7.25 8.01 2.48
N TYR A 260 7.50 8.39 1.23
CA TYR A 260 7.54 9.81 0.85
C TYR A 260 6.17 10.47 0.99
N ARG A 261 5.08 9.76 0.65
CA ARG A 261 3.72 10.27 0.85
C ARG A 261 3.42 10.49 2.33
N ALA A 262 3.82 9.56 3.20
CA ALA A 262 3.65 9.68 4.64
C ALA A 262 4.50 10.83 5.23
N ALA A 263 5.69 11.05 4.67
CA ALA A 263 6.54 12.21 4.94
C ALA A 263 6.13 13.49 4.17
N PHE A 264 4.96 13.48 3.53
CA PHE A 264 4.43 14.57 2.73
C PHE A 264 5.26 15.04 1.53
N GLN A 265 6.34 14.36 1.15
CA GLN A 265 7.09 14.64 -0.08
C GLN A 265 6.28 14.17 -1.30
N LEU A 266 5.16 14.84 -1.60
CA LEU A 266 4.12 14.37 -2.52
C LEU A 266 4.62 14.26 -3.96
N ASP A 267 5.39 15.22 -4.47
CA ASP A 267 5.94 15.16 -5.84
C ASP A 267 6.92 14.02 -6.03
N LYS A 268 7.72 13.75 -4.99
CA LYS A 268 8.65 12.62 -4.97
C LYS A 268 7.90 11.29 -4.89
N ALA A 269 6.82 11.23 -4.11
CA ALA A 269 5.94 10.07 -4.07
C ALA A 269 5.29 9.83 -5.44
N LEU A 270 4.74 10.87 -6.09
CA LEU A 270 4.16 10.80 -7.43
C LEU A 270 5.17 10.26 -8.45
N ARG A 271 6.40 10.78 -8.47
CA ARG A 271 7.46 10.30 -9.35
C ARG A 271 7.68 8.79 -9.20
N TYR A 272 7.83 8.30 -7.97
CA TYR A 272 8.05 6.87 -7.73
C TYR A 272 6.80 6.01 -8.01
N PHE A 273 5.58 6.52 -7.76
CA PHE A 273 4.37 5.81 -8.17
C PHE A 273 4.27 5.67 -9.69
N HIS A 274 4.64 6.70 -10.45
CA HIS A 274 4.70 6.63 -11.91
C HIS A 274 5.75 5.63 -12.41
N GLU A 275 6.94 5.62 -11.81
CA GLU A 275 7.97 4.64 -12.15
C GLU A 275 7.55 3.19 -11.85
N ALA A 276 6.60 2.96 -10.93
CA ALA A 276 6.09 1.64 -10.61
C ALA A 276 5.07 1.09 -11.62
N ILE A 277 4.35 1.96 -12.34
CA ILE A 277 3.32 1.57 -13.34
C ILE A 277 3.91 0.69 -14.44
N ASP A 278 5.07 1.10 -14.98
CA ASP A 278 5.69 0.38 -16.09
C ASP A 278 6.28 -0.98 -15.66
N ALA A 279 6.60 -1.12 -14.36
CA ALA A 279 7.25 -2.31 -13.81
C ALA A 279 6.28 -3.48 -13.56
N ALA A 280 4.99 -3.21 -13.32
CA ALA A 280 3.97 -4.26 -13.20
C ALA A 280 2.58 -3.75 -13.63
N PRO A 281 2.26 -3.87 -14.92
CA PRO A 281 0.94 -3.53 -15.45
C PRO A 281 -0.22 -4.16 -14.67
N PHE A 282 -0.05 -5.36 -14.12
CA PHE A 282 -1.07 -6.05 -13.33
C PHE A 282 -1.44 -5.36 -12.00
N MET A 283 -0.55 -4.52 -11.47
CA MET A 283 -0.78 -3.73 -10.27
C MET A 283 -1.09 -2.26 -10.58
N ASN A 284 -1.37 -1.92 -11.84
CA ASN A 284 -1.64 -0.53 -12.21
C ASN A 284 -2.79 0.07 -11.39
N TRP A 285 -3.78 -0.73 -10.98
CA TRP A 285 -4.82 -0.25 -10.05
C TRP A 285 -4.24 0.35 -8.77
N LEU A 286 -3.21 -0.27 -8.17
CA LEU A 286 -2.61 0.18 -6.91
C LEU A 286 -1.85 1.49 -7.10
N SER A 287 -1.03 1.57 -8.15
CA SER A 287 -0.30 2.79 -8.49
C SER A 287 -1.26 3.94 -8.81
N ASN A 288 -2.31 3.68 -9.60
CA ASN A 288 -3.34 4.67 -9.91
C ASN A 288 -4.10 5.13 -8.66
N VAL A 289 -4.48 4.22 -7.75
CA VAL A 289 -5.07 4.60 -6.45
C VAL A 289 -4.11 5.48 -5.65
N ASN A 290 -2.85 5.08 -5.59
CA ASN A 290 -1.85 5.82 -4.82
C ASN A 290 -1.57 7.21 -5.38
N ILE A 291 -1.50 7.34 -6.71
CA ILE A 291 -1.39 8.63 -7.40
C ILE A 291 -2.63 9.47 -7.13
N GLY A 292 -3.83 8.91 -7.30
CA GLY A 292 -5.10 9.59 -7.04
C GLY A 292 -5.19 10.13 -5.61
N VAL A 293 -4.83 9.31 -4.62
CA VAL A 293 -4.77 9.74 -3.21
C VAL A 293 -3.71 10.82 -2.99
N THR A 294 -2.56 10.75 -3.66
CA THR A 294 -1.49 11.75 -3.51
C THR A 294 -1.88 13.09 -4.13
N LEU A 295 -2.50 13.09 -5.31
CA LEU A 295 -3.09 14.27 -5.95
C LEU A 295 -4.23 14.84 -5.11
N PHE A 296 -5.03 13.97 -4.49
CA PHE A 296 -6.06 14.38 -3.54
C PHE A 296 -5.45 15.14 -2.34
N LEU A 297 -4.31 14.69 -1.81
CA LEU A 297 -3.58 15.41 -0.78
C LEU A 297 -3.02 16.77 -1.26
N LYS A 298 -2.66 16.90 -2.55
CA LYS A 298 -2.31 18.17 -3.21
C LYS A 298 -3.54 19.04 -3.56
N TYR A 299 -4.76 18.55 -3.33
CA TYR A 299 -6.02 19.18 -3.74
C TYR A 299 -6.20 19.35 -5.27
N GLU A 300 -5.51 18.52 -6.04
CA GLU A 300 -5.69 18.42 -7.50
C GLU A 300 -6.84 17.43 -7.80
N LEU A 301 -8.06 17.82 -7.43
CA LEU A 301 -9.22 16.93 -7.30
C LEU A 301 -9.63 16.28 -8.63
N GLU A 302 -9.60 17.01 -9.75
CA GLU A 302 -9.99 16.49 -11.06
C GLU A 302 -8.98 15.45 -11.57
N GLN A 303 -7.68 15.73 -11.43
CA GLN A 303 -6.64 14.76 -11.79
C GLN A 303 -6.70 13.53 -10.88
N ALA A 304 -6.90 13.74 -9.57
CA ALA A 304 -7.08 12.66 -8.62
C ALA A 304 -8.26 11.75 -9.00
N GLN A 305 -9.38 12.34 -9.44
CA GLN A 305 -10.53 11.60 -9.96
C GLN A 305 -10.16 10.76 -11.18
N GLU A 306 -9.42 11.31 -12.15
CA GLU A 306 -9.01 10.61 -13.37
C GLU A 306 -8.21 9.34 -13.05
N TYR A 307 -7.21 9.43 -12.17
CA TYR A 307 -6.41 8.27 -11.78
C TYR A 307 -7.23 7.23 -11.01
N LEU A 308 -8.14 7.65 -10.13
CA LEU A 308 -9.01 6.70 -9.43
C LEU A 308 -10.01 6.00 -10.36
N LEU A 309 -10.50 6.68 -11.40
CA LEU A 309 -11.32 6.06 -12.44
C LEU A 309 -10.53 5.00 -13.20
N LYS A 310 -9.28 5.29 -13.61
CA LYS A 310 -8.39 4.31 -14.25
C LYS A 310 -8.19 3.07 -13.35
N ALA A 311 -8.01 3.26 -12.05
CA ALA A 311 -7.89 2.15 -11.11
C ALA A 311 -9.19 1.32 -11.00
N MET A 312 -10.34 1.99 -10.94
CA MET A 312 -11.65 1.34 -10.88
C MET A 312 -11.91 0.50 -12.14
N GLU A 313 -11.72 1.09 -13.32
CA GLU A 313 -11.89 0.43 -14.62
C GLU A 313 -10.98 -0.79 -14.75
N PHE A 314 -9.72 -0.68 -14.32
CA PHE A 314 -8.78 -1.79 -14.31
C PHE A 314 -9.27 -2.94 -13.41
N CYS A 315 -9.65 -2.66 -12.17
CA CYS A 315 -10.18 -3.69 -11.25
C CYS A 315 -11.43 -4.37 -11.82
N GLU A 316 -12.31 -3.63 -12.51
CA GLU A 316 -13.48 -4.21 -13.16
C GLU A 316 -13.10 -5.11 -14.34
N GLU A 317 -12.12 -4.72 -15.16
CA GLU A 317 -11.62 -5.52 -16.29
C GLU A 317 -11.06 -6.87 -15.84
N ILE A 318 -10.25 -6.86 -14.77
CA ILE A 318 -9.65 -8.08 -14.22
C ILE A 318 -10.55 -8.84 -13.24
N ASN A 319 -11.75 -8.32 -12.97
CA ASN A 319 -12.71 -8.85 -12.00
C ASN A 319 -12.13 -8.96 -10.56
N ASP A 320 -11.25 -8.03 -10.19
CA ASP A 320 -10.72 -7.90 -8.83
C ASP A 320 -11.74 -7.16 -7.95
N ARG A 321 -12.64 -7.95 -7.36
CA ARG A 321 -13.69 -7.44 -6.47
C ARG A 321 -13.15 -6.98 -5.13
N TYR A 322 -11.98 -7.47 -4.69
CA TYR A 322 -11.42 -7.14 -3.40
C TYR A 322 -10.82 -5.73 -3.39
N GLN A 323 -10.08 -5.37 -4.46
CA GLN A 323 -9.41 -4.08 -4.56
C GLN A 323 -10.30 -2.97 -5.12
N LEU A 324 -11.35 -3.32 -5.87
CA LEU A 324 -12.33 -2.36 -6.42
C LEU A 324 -12.92 -1.43 -5.33
N GLN A 325 -13.07 -1.93 -4.09
CA GLN A 325 -13.59 -1.13 -2.98
C GLN A 325 -12.76 0.13 -2.69
N LEU A 326 -11.43 0.07 -2.90
CA LEU A 326 -10.52 1.17 -2.57
C LEU A 326 -10.74 2.33 -3.53
N SER A 327 -10.83 2.05 -4.83
CA SER A 327 -11.11 3.06 -5.85
C SER A 327 -12.49 3.68 -5.64
N LEU A 328 -13.52 2.86 -5.36
CA LEU A 328 -14.88 3.35 -5.11
C LEU A 328 -14.94 4.26 -3.87
N TYR A 329 -14.31 3.85 -2.76
CA TYR A 329 -14.27 4.66 -1.54
C TYR A 329 -13.62 6.02 -1.79
N ASN A 330 -12.45 6.04 -2.43
CA ASN A 330 -11.76 7.30 -2.72
C ASN A 330 -12.54 8.17 -3.74
N LEU A 331 -13.22 7.57 -4.72
CA LEU A 331 -14.09 8.31 -5.64
C LEU A 331 -15.29 8.94 -4.94
N ILE A 332 -15.85 8.29 -3.91
CA ILE A 332 -16.86 8.90 -3.04
C ILE A 332 -16.29 10.12 -2.34
N GLU A 333 -15.08 10.01 -1.76
CA GLU A 333 -14.44 11.14 -1.10
C GLU A 333 -14.21 12.33 -2.03
N ILE A 334 -13.66 12.07 -3.22
CA ILE A 334 -13.42 13.13 -4.21
C ILE A 334 -14.74 13.74 -4.69
N SER A 335 -15.76 12.93 -4.94
CA SER A 335 -17.06 13.43 -5.40
C SER A 335 -17.69 14.38 -4.38
N ILE A 336 -17.53 14.10 -3.08
CA ILE A 336 -17.99 15.00 -2.02
C ILE A 336 -17.21 16.31 -2.02
N GLU A 337 -15.89 16.26 -2.14
CA GLU A 337 -15.04 17.47 -2.19
C GLU A 337 -15.35 18.35 -3.40
N LEU A 338 -15.69 17.73 -4.53
CA LEU A 338 -16.18 18.39 -5.74
C LEU A 338 -17.64 18.85 -5.64
N ASN A 339 -18.32 18.64 -4.51
CA ASN A 339 -19.75 18.88 -4.28
C ASN A 339 -20.70 18.11 -5.23
N ASP A 340 -20.24 17.01 -5.83
CA ASP A 340 -21.04 16.11 -6.65
C ASP A 340 -21.67 14.98 -5.80
N SER A 341 -22.73 15.35 -5.08
CA SER A 341 -23.48 14.39 -4.25
C SER A 341 -24.17 13.29 -5.05
N VAL A 342 -24.39 13.50 -6.36
CA VAL A 342 -25.05 12.51 -7.24
C VAL A 342 -24.07 11.39 -7.55
N GLN A 343 -22.85 11.72 -7.95
CA GLN A 343 -21.81 10.71 -8.19
C GLN A 343 -21.38 10.01 -6.91
N ALA A 344 -21.23 10.74 -5.80
CA ALA A 344 -20.92 10.13 -4.51
C ALA A 344 -21.93 9.01 -4.15
N LYS A 345 -23.22 9.27 -4.35
CA LYS A 345 -24.28 8.26 -4.13
C LYS A 345 -24.23 7.11 -5.13
N LYS A 346 -23.86 7.38 -6.40
CA LYS A 346 -23.70 6.33 -7.42
C LYS A 346 -22.58 5.37 -7.03
N TYR A 347 -21.41 5.89 -6.65
CA TYR A 347 -20.29 5.07 -6.17
C TYR A 347 -20.62 4.34 -4.88
N LEU A 348 -21.34 4.97 -3.95
CA LEU A 348 -21.81 4.30 -2.73
C LEU A 348 -22.73 3.12 -3.04
N ASN A 349 -23.65 3.27 -4.00
CA ASN A 349 -24.53 2.18 -4.42
C ASN A 349 -23.73 1.04 -5.05
N ARG A 350 -22.73 1.33 -5.88
CA ARG A 350 -21.84 0.31 -6.45
C ARG A 350 -21.06 -0.43 -5.38
N LEU A 351 -20.55 0.29 -4.37
CA LEU A 351 -19.85 -0.31 -3.23
C LEU A 351 -20.78 -1.20 -2.38
N LYS A 352 -22.05 -0.81 -2.23
CA LYS A 352 -23.08 -1.62 -1.58
C LYS A 352 -23.37 -2.92 -2.34
N GLU A 353 -23.47 -2.85 -3.67
CA GLU A 353 -23.63 -4.02 -4.53
C GLU A 353 -22.44 -4.96 -4.38
N LEU A 354 -21.22 -4.42 -4.47
CA LEU A 354 -19.97 -5.17 -4.29
C LEU A 354 -19.90 -5.90 -2.94
N SER A 355 -20.33 -5.23 -1.86
CA SER A 355 -20.44 -5.85 -0.53
C SER A 355 -21.40 -7.05 -0.53
N LYS A 356 -22.56 -6.93 -1.18
CA LYS A 356 -23.54 -8.02 -1.29
C LYS A 356 -23.06 -9.16 -2.20
N GLU A 357 -22.39 -8.84 -3.30
CA GLU A 357 -21.86 -9.79 -4.28
C GLU A 357 -20.79 -10.69 -3.64
N THR A 358 -19.93 -10.13 -2.80
CA THR A 358 -18.74 -10.81 -2.27
C THR A 358 -18.95 -11.43 -0.89
N GLY A 359 -19.79 -10.81 -0.04
CA GLY A 359 -19.91 -11.17 1.37
C GLY A 359 -18.64 -10.90 2.20
N PHE A 360 -17.67 -10.14 1.66
CA PHE A 360 -16.44 -9.83 2.38
C PHE A 360 -16.71 -8.79 3.48
N ALA A 361 -16.44 -9.16 4.73
CA ALA A 361 -16.61 -8.28 5.89
C ALA A 361 -15.87 -6.94 5.74
N ARG A 362 -14.68 -6.95 5.12
CA ARG A 362 -13.90 -5.73 4.84
C ARG A 362 -14.66 -4.78 3.89
N ILE A 363 -15.28 -5.29 2.83
CA ILE A 363 -16.02 -4.46 1.87
C ILE A 363 -17.29 -3.89 2.53
N GLU A 364 -17.96 -4.69 3.35
CA GLU A 364 -19.08 -4.20 4.15
C GLU A 364 -18.66 -3.05 5.09
N GLN A 365 -17.51 -3.19 5.75
CA GLN A 365 -16.97 -2.14 6.61
C GLN A 365 -16.68 -0.86 5.82
N VAL A 366 -16.04 -0.98 4.64
CA VAL A 366 -15.76 0.16 3.76
C VAL A 366 -17.06 0.83 3.28
N TYR A 367 -18.10 0.05 2.95
CA TYR A 367 -19.44 0.57 2.64
C TYR A 367 -20.05 1.36 3.81
N ARG A 368 -19.99 0.83 5.04
CA ARG A 368 -20.50 1.50 6.25
C ARG A 368 -19.76 2.82 6.47
N ASN A 369 -18.43 2.83 6.36
CA ASN A 369 -17.60 4.02 6.49
C ASN A 369 -17.94 5.08 5.43
N ALA A 370 -18.05 4.68 4.16
CA ALA A 370 -18.45 5.58 3.07
C ALA A 370 -19.86 6.16 3.27
N SER A 371 -20.79 5.37 3.82
CA SER A 371 -22.15 5.81 4.14
C SER A 371 -22.13 6.88 5.22
N ILE A 372 -21.35 6.68 6.30
CA ILE A 372 -21.15 7.66 7.36
C ILE A 372 -20.56 8.95 6.80
N TYR A 373 -19.56 8.82 5.93
CA TYR A 373 -18.90 9.96 5.31
C TYR A 373 -19.87 10.81 4.47
N ILE A 374 -20.71 10.18 3.63
CA ILE A 374 -21.78 10.87 2.89
C ILE A 374 -22.80 11.55 3.80
N LEU A 375 -23.22 10.90 4.88
CA LEU A 375 -24.16 11.47 5.84
C LEU A 375 -23.58 12.71 6.53
N LYS A 376 -22.30 12.65 6.93
CA LYS A 376 -21.58 13.77 7.55
C LYS A 376 -21.46 14.97 6.61
N ALA A 377 -21.11 14.70 5.34
CA ALA A 377 -20.95 15.72 4.31
C ALA A 377 -22.26 16.43 3.94
N SER A 378 -23.41 15.78 4.14
CA SER A 378 -24.71 16.40 3.87
C SER A 378 -25.00 17.62 4.75
N GLY A 379 -24.38 17.69 5.94
CA GLY A 379 -24.61 18.74 6.95
C GLY A 379 -26.01 18.75 7.58
N LYS A 380 -26.94 17.90 7.15
CA LYS A 380 -28.32 17.90 7.65
C LYS A 380 -28.38 17.26 9.04
N VAL A 381 -29.07 17.90 9.97
CA VAL A 381 -29.23 17.41 11.36
C VAL A 381 -29.67 15.94 11.42
N ASN A 382 -30.66 15.57 10.60
CA ASN A 382 -31.16 14.18 10.55
C ASN A 382 -30.11 13.18 10.05
N ASP A 383 -29.24 13.59 9.13
CA ASP A 383 -28.21 12.73 8.57
C ASP A 383 -26.99 12.66 9.50
N LEU A 384 -26.65 13.74 10.19
CA LEU A 384 -25.67 13.75 11.30
C LEU A 384 -26.12 12.82 12.44
N ALA A 385 -27.40 12.83 12.80
CA ALA A 385 -27.95 11.93 13.82
C ALA A 385 -27.84 10.46 13.39
N LYS A 386 -28.11 10.14 12.12
CA LYS A 386 -27.90 8.79 11.57
C LYS A 386 -26.42 8.40 11.57
N ALA A 387 -25.53 9.31 11.16
CA ALA A 387 -24.09 9.08 11.17
C ALA A 387 -23.60 8.79 12.59
N ALA A 388 -24.01 9.59 13.58
CA ALA A 388 -23.67 9.40 14.98
C ALA A 388 -24.16 8.04 15.51
N LYS A 389 -25.36 7.60 15.12
CA LYS A 389 -25.86 6.26 15.48
C LYS A 389 -24.97 5.16 14.91
N LEU A 390 -24.67 5.21 13.61
CA LEU A 390 -23.82 4.21 12.95
C LEU A 390 -22.41 4.17 13.56
N LEU A 391 -21.84 5.32 13.90
CA LEU A 391 -20.52 5.41 14.56
C LEU A 391 -20.54 4.79 15.96
N ASN A 392 -21.61 5.01 16.75
CA ASN A 392 -21.74 4.37 18.06
C ASN A 392 -21.91 2.85 17.94
N ASP A 393 -22.68 2.38 16.94
CA ASP A 393 -22.83 0.95 16.65
C ASP A 393 -21.47 0.32 16.28
N LEU A 394 -20.60 1.03 15.56
CA LEU A 394 -19.22 0.59 15.26
C LEU A 394 -18.35 0.53 16.52
N LEU A 395 -18.43 1.53 17.41
CA LEU A 395 -17.64 1.51 18.66
C LEU A 395 -18.03 0.40 19.63
N ALA A 396 -19.25 -0.14 19.51
CA ALA A 396 -19.72 -1.27 20.29
C ALA A 396 -19.14 -2.61 19.81
N ASP A 397 -18.50 -2.66 18.63
CA ASP A 397 -17.79 -3.84 18.15
C ASP A 397 -16.43 -3.95 18.85
N GLU A 398 -16.29 -4.95 19.71
CA GLU A 398 -15.05 -5.24 20.45
C GLU A 398 -13.89 -5.64 19.53
N ASN A 399 -14.17 -6.07 18.29
CA ASN A 399 -13.15 -6.46 17.32
C ASN A 399 -12.70 -5.30 16.41
N LEU A 400 -13.16 -4.07 16.68
CA LEU A 400 -12.77 -2.91 15.90
C LEU A 400 -11.28 -2.61 16.11
N SER A 401 -10.48 -2.75 15.05
CA SER A 401 -9.04 -2.47 15.11
C SER A 401 -8.72 -1.08 15.69
N PRO A 402 -7.60 -0.88 16.41
CA PRO A 402 -7.25 0.42 17.03
C PRO A 402 -7.32 1.61 16.07
N TYR A 403 -6.81 1.46 14.84
CA TYR A 403 -6.88 2.52 13.82
C TYR A 403 -8.33 2.90 13.45
N ASN A 404 -9.18 1.91 13.16
CA ASN A 404 -10.59 2.17 12.85
C ASN A 404 -11.36 2.72 14.06
N ARG A 405 -11.00 2.30 15.28
CA ARG A 405 -11.54 2.84 16.52
C ARG A 405 -11.21 4.32 16.67
N LEU A 406 -9.96 4.69 16.46
CA LEU A 406 -9.51 6.09 16.44
C LEU A 406 -10.29 6.92 15.42
N GLN A 407 -10.41 6.43 14.17
CA GLN A 407 -11.17 7.13 13.11
C GLN A 407 -12.66 7.30 13.46
N THR A 408 -13.24 6.31 14.15
CA THR A 408 -14.64 6.33 14.59
C THR A 408 -14.84 7.35 15.71
N LEU A 409 -13.99 7.33 16.74
CA LEU A 409 -14.00 8.30 17.84
C LEU A 409 -13.81 9.73 17.31
N TYR A 410 -12.89 9.92 16.38
CA TYR A 410 -12.66 11.19 15.71
C TYR A 410 -13.90 11.68 14.94
N SER A 411 -14.53 10.80 14.15
CA SER A 411 -15.75 11.15 13.43
C SER A 411 -16.91 11.53 14.34
N ILE A 412 -17.02 10.92 15.53
CA ILE A 412 -18.01 11.34 16.53
C ILE A 412 -17.66 12.72 17.08
N LEU A 413 -16.39 12.96 17.41
CA LEU A 413 -15.92 14.26 17.88
C LEU A 413 -16.26 15.37 16.87
N GLU A 414 -16.04 15.16 15.58
CA GLU A 414 -16.41 16.11 14.53
C GLU A 414 -17.91 16.43 14.54
N ILE A 415 -18.77 15.42 14.70
CA ILE A 415 -20.23 15.64 14.79
C ILE A 415 -20.55 16.46 16.04
N ARG A 416 -19.95 16.16 17.20
CA ARG A 416 -20.18 16.91 18.45
C ARG A 416 -19.67 18.34 18.38
N LEU A 417 -18.54 18.58 17.71
CA LEU A 417 -18.03 19.92 17.44
C LEU A 417 -19.00 20.71 16.55
N LYS A 418 -19.55 20.09 15.49
CA LYS A 418 -20.61 20.72 14.67
C LYS A 418 -21.84 21.06 15.52
N GLU A 419 -22.32 20.14 16.35
CA GLU A 419 -23.46 20.38 17.25
C GLU A 419 -23.21 21.53 18.22
N LEU A 420 -22.01 21.59 18.81
CA LEU A 420 -21.58 22.68 19.69
C LEU A 420 -21.56 24.03 18.93
N GLN A 421 -21.16 24.06 17.66
CA GLN A 421 -21.22 25.27 16.83
C GLN A 421 -22.66 25.70 16.53
N PHE A 422 -23.56 24.76 16.22
CA PHE A 422 -24.96 25.08 15.88
C PHE A 422 -25.79 25.47 17.11
N SER A 423 -25.52 24.86 18.27
CA SER A 423 -26.29 25.06 19.49
C SER A 423 -25.36 25.23 20.70
N PRO A 424 -24.60 26.32 20.79
CA PRO A 424 -23.57 26.49 21.80
C PRO A 424 -24.15 26.64 23.21
N ASN A 425 -23.98 25.61 24.04
CA ASN A 425 -24.34 25.64 25.45
C ASN A 425 -23.40 24.75 26.29
N LYS A 426 -23.60 24.78 27.62
CA LYS A 426 -22.77 24.01 28.57
C LYS A 426 -22.88 22.49 28.35
N ASP A 427 -24.02 21.99 27.92
CA ASP A 427 -24.24 20.55 27.76
C ASP A 427 -23.55 20.02 26.48
N THR A 428 -23.67 20.75 25.36
CA THR A 428 -22.94 20.41 24.13
C THR A 428 -21.43 20.51 24.32
N LEU A 429 -20.95 21.48 25.10
CA LEU A 429 -19.53 21.63 25.40
C LEU A 429 -19.02 20.46 26.25
N LYS A 430 -19.77 20.07 27.29
CA LYS A 430 -19.44 18.90 28.13
C LYS A 430 -19.39 17.60 27.33
N GLU A 431 -20.28 17.40 26.36
CA GLU A 431 -20.23 16.20 25.53
C GLU A 431 -18.97 16.18 24.65
N VAL A 432 -18.57 17.31 24.05
CA VAL A 432 -17.31 17.41 23.30
C VAL A 432 -16.11 17.11 24.22
N GLN A 433 -16.05 17.73 25.40
CA GLN A 433 -14.98 17.51 26.39
C GLN A 433 -14.90 16.04 26.83
N LYS A 434 -16.05 15.41 27.08
CA LYS A 434 -16.11 13.97 27.42
C LYS A 434 -15.54 13.10 26.30
N ARG A 435 -15.83 13.41 25.03
CA ARG A 435 -15.28 12.68 23.89
C ARG A 435 -13.77 12.88 23.73
N LEU A 436 -13.29 14.10 23.94
CA LEU A 436 -11.85 14.38 23.91
C LEU A 436 -11.09 13.66 25.02
N TYR A 437 -11.66 13.58 26.23
CA TYR A 437 -11.06 12.80 27.31
C TYR A 437 -10.92 11.31 26.94
N HIS A 438 -11.94 10.70 26.33
CA HIS A 438 -11.83 9.33 25.85
C HIS A 438 -10.76 9.16 24.75
N LEU A 439 -10.62 10.14 23.86
CA LEU A 439 -9.56 10.16 22.84
C LEU A 439 -8.17 10.33 23.44
N GLU A 440 -8.01 11.16 24.47
CA GLU A 440 -6.78 11.34 25.23
C GLU A 440 -6.33 10.00 25.84
N VAL A 441 -7.21 9.33 26.59
CA VAL A 441 -6.92 8.04 27.23
C VAL A 441 -6.53 6.98 26.19
N GLU A 442 -7.29 6.85 25.10
CA GLU A 442 -6.99 5.88 24.05
C GLU A 442 -5.64 6.21 23.36
N ALA A 443 -5.33 7.49 23.14
CA ALA A 443 -4.07 7.90 22.53
C ALA A 443 -2.86 7.65 23.45
N GLU A 444 -3.04 7.83 24.76
CA GLU A 444 -2.03 7.50 25.78
C GLU A 444 -1.81 5.98 25.85
N ASP A 445 -2.88 5.20 25.93
CA ASP A 445 -2.83 3.72 25.98
C ASP A 445 -2.13 3.13 24.76
N GLN A 446 -2.39 3.69 23.57
CA GLN A 446 -1.83 3.24 22.29
C GLN A 446 -0.49 3.91 21.94
N GLN A 447 0.02 4.81 22.79
CA GLN A 447 1.27 5.56 22.58
C GLN A 447 1.30 6.31 21.22
N TRP A 448 0.29 7.14 20.96
CA TRP A 448 0.20 7.98 19.75
C TRP A 448 0.57 9.44 20.04
N PRO A 449 1.86 9.79 20.21
CA PRO A 449 2.29 11.10 20.71
C PRO A 449 1.89 12.26 19.78
N MET A 450 1.95 12.07 18.46
CA MET A 450 1.52 13.09 17.51
C MET A 450 0.02 13.39 17.62
N PHE A 451 -0.80 12.36 17.83
CA PHE A 451 -2.25 12.53 17.97
C PHE A 451 -2.60 13.17 19.32
N LEU A 452 -1.89 12.80 20.38
CA LEU A 452 -2.05 13.38 21.71
C LEU A 452 -1.76 14.89 21.73
N ILE A 453 -0.77 15.35 20.97
CA ILE A 453 -0.50 16.79 20.76
C ILE A 453 -1.73 17.50 20.18
N ASP A 454 -2.35 16.95 19.13
CA ASP A 454 -3.53 17.57 18.52
C ASP A 454 -4.75 17.54 19.46
N VAL A 455 -4.91 16.48 20.25
CA VAL A 455 -5.93 16.39 21.31
C VAL A 455 -5.73 17.51 22.34
N TYR A 456 -4.51 17.70 22.86
CA TYR A 456 -4.22 18.77 23.83
C TYR A 456 -4.43 20.16 23.26
N ARG A 457 -4.07 20.39 22.00
CA ARG A 457 -4.31 21.66 21.30
C ARG A 457 -5.80 21.96 21.18
N LEU A 458 -6.62 20.96 20.83
CA LEU A 458 -8.07 21.13 20.77
C LEU A 458 -8.69 21.32 22.17
N GLN A 459 -8.23 20.59 23.18
CA GLN A 459 -8.65 20.82 24.57
C GLN A 459 -8.28 22.24 25.04
N SER A 460 -7.12 22.76 24.62
CA SER A 460 -6.69 24.13 24.91
C SER A 460 -7.66 25.15 24.32
N GLN A 461 -8.09 24.96 23.08
CA GLN A 461 -9.10 25.82 22.45
C GLN A 461 -10.44 25.76 23.20
N LEU A 462 -10.89 24.57 23.63
CA LEU A 462 -12.13 24.47 24.42
C LEU A 462 -12.01 25.12 25.80
N ALA A 463 -10.84 25.09 26.42
CA ALA A 463 -10.60 25.81 27.66
C ALA A 463 -10.75 27.33 27.47
N LEU A 464 -10.32 27.87 26.32
CA LEU A 464 -10.56 29.28 25.98
C LEU A 464 -12.05 29.60 25.79
N VAL A 465 -12.87 28.67 25.27
CA VAL A 465 -14.33 28.85 25.17
C VAL A 465 -14.93 29.03 26.57
N GLU A 466 -14.37 28.35 27.58
CA GLU A 466 -14.72 28.51 29.00
C GLU A 466 -14.03 29.71 29.68
N LEU A 467 -13.24 30.48 28.93
CA LEU A 467 -12.40 31.59 29.41
C LEU A 467 -11.37 31.17 30.48
N ASP A 468 -10.94 29.90 30.45
CA ASP A 468 -9.87 29.37 31.30
C ASP A 468 -8.51 29.43 30.58
N ILE A 469 -7.95 30.64 30.55
CA ILE A 469 -6.68 30.95 29.88
C ILE A 469 -5.53 30.14 30.49
N LYS A 470 -5.54 29.94 31.81
CA LYS A 470 -4.48 29.18 32.49
C LYS A 470 -4.49 27.72 32.04
N LYS A 471 -5.64 27.06 32.09
CA LYS A 471 -5.78 25.68 31.63
C LYS A 471 -5.42 25.53 30.16
N SER A 472 -5.79 26.49 29.32
CA SER A 472 -5.40 26.52 27.91
C SER A 472 -3.88 26.51 27.72
N LEU A 473 -3.13 27.35 28.46
CA LEU A 473 -1.68 27.39 28.40
C LEU A 473 -1.04 26.12 28.99
N ASP A 474 -1.55 25.59 30.09
CA ASP A 474 -1.07 24.34 30.71
C ASP A 474 -1.19 23.15 29.73
N LEU A 475 -2.29 23.08 28.96
CA LEU A 475 -2.47 22.05 27.92
C LEU A 475 -1.49 22.21 26.75
N LEU A 476 -1.21 23.45 26.33
CA LEU A 476 -0.18 23.69 25.30
C LEU A 476 1.23 23.39 25.81
N GLU A 477 1.49 23.46 27.12
CA GLU A 477 2.75 23.02 27.71
C GLU A 477 2.89 21.50 27.67
N LYS A 478 1.84 20.75 28.01
CA LYS A 478 1.84 19.29 27.81
C LYS A 478 2.11 18.90 26.36
N ALA A 479 1.45 19.58 25.41
CA ALA A 479 1.68 19.36 23.99
C ALA A 479 3.14 19.66 23.59
N GLN A 480 3.74 20.73 24.14
CA GLN A 480 5.11 21.14 23.85
C GLN A 480 6.12 20.09 24.33
N VAL A 481 5.96 19.57 25.55
CA VAL A 481 6.83 18.51 26.10
C VAL A 481 6.87 17.31 25.16
N ILE A 482 5.70 16.82 24.73
CA ILE A 482 5.63 15.68 23.80
C ILE A 482 6.28 16.04 22.46
N ALA A 483 6.01 17.25 21.93
CA ALA A 483 6.57 17.71 20.66
C ALA A 483 8.10 17.81 20.68
N ASP A 484 8.68 18.18 21.84
CA ASP A 484 10.12 18.22 22.07
C ASP A 484 10.74 16.83 22.17
N GLU A 485 10.05 15.87 22.79
CA GLU A 485 10.49 14.47 22.87
C GLU A 485 10.51 13.77 21.49
N ILE A 486 9.50 14.00 20.65
CA ILE A 486 9.42 13.39 19.30
C ILE A 486 10.18 14.16 18.23
N ASP A 487 10.66 15.36 18.56
CA ASP A 487 11.43 16.26 17.71
C ASP A 487 10.80 16.56 16.33
N VAL A 488 9.50 16.87 16.33
CA VAL A 488 8.76 17.22 15.10
C VAL A 488 8.57 18.73 15.01
N GLU A 489 9.44 19.40 14.24
CA GLU A 489 9.49 20.87 14.13
C GLU A 489 8.15 21.50 13.74
N ARG A 490 7.41 20.87 12.83
CA ARG A 490 6.07 21.33 12.42
C ARG A 490 5.08 21.41 13.58
N LEU A 491 5.10 20.44 14.50
CA LEU A 491 4.21 20.40 15.66
C LEU A 491 4.63 21.43 16.69
N LYS A 492 5.94 21.61 16.92
CA LYS A 492 6.49 22.69 17.75
C LYS A 492 6.05 24.06 17.25
N LYS A 493 6.16 24.30 15.93
CA LYS A 493 5.68 25.53 15.29
C LYS A 493 4.18 25.74 15.50
N ALA A 494 3.36 24.71 15.29
CA ALA A 494 1.91 24.81 15.46
C ALA A 494 1.50 25.16 16.90
N ILE A 495 2.18 24.59 17.92
CA ILE A 495 1.95 24.90 19.33
C ILE A 495 2.38 26.35 19.64
N LYS A 496 3.51 26.79 19.08
CA LYS A 496 3.97 28.17 19.20
C LYS A 496 2.97 29.17 18.61
N ASP A 497 2.46 28.90 17.41
CA ASP A 497 1.45 29.73 16.76
C ASP A 497 0.16 29.84 17.60
N ASP A 498 -0.27 28.74 18.22
CA ASP A 498 -1.44 28.74 19.13
C ASP A 498 -1.19 29.63 20.37
N ARG A 499 0.01 29.57 20.97
CA ARG A 499 0.39 30.43 22.11
C ARG A 499 0.44 31.91 21.73
N GLU A 500 1.02 32.22 20.58
CA GLU A 500 1.08 33.60 20.07
C GLU A 500 -0.33 34.17 19.85
N ARG A 501 -1.25 33.36 19.31
CA ARG A 501 -2.65 33.75 19.13
C ARG A 501 -3.34 34.05 20.46
N ILE A 502 -3.15 33.22 21.48
CA ILE A 502 -3.70 33.46 22.82
C ILE A 502 -3.18 34.78 23.39
N ASN A 503 -1.88 35.03 23.25
CA ASN A 503 -1.26 36.27 23.73
C ASN A 503 -1.80 37.51 23.01
N GLN A 504 -2.01 37.45 21.70
CA GLN A 504 -2.63 38.54 20.92
C GLN A 504 -4.06 38.84 21.37
N GLN A 505 -4.80 37.83 21.83
CA GLN A 505 -6.19 37.95 22.28
C GLN A 505 -6.34 38.15 23.79
N LEU A 506 -5.24 38.20 24.55
CA LEU A 506 -5.24 38.12 26.01
C LEU A 506 -6.11 39.19 26.68
N THR A 507 -5.94 40.45 26.28
CA THR A 507 -6.71 41.58 26.84
C THR A 507 -8.22 41.43 26.57
N MET A 508 -8.59 40.90 25.41
CA MET A 508 -9.99 40.66 25.07
C MET A 508 -10.57 39.51 25.90
N LEU A 509 -9.83 38.39 26.03
CA LEU A 509 -10.24 37.24 26.82
C LEU A 509 -10.42 37.59 28.30
N GLN A 510 -9.53 38.40 28.87
CA GLN A 510 -9.65 38.91 30.24
C GLN A 510 -10.91 39.76 30.41
N LYS A 511 -11.20 40.65 29.47
CA LYS A 511 -12.44 41.45 29.49
C LYS A 511 -13.68 40.57 29.43
N PHE A 512 -13.69 39.52 28.62
CA PHE A 512 -14.83 38.59 28.57
C PHE A 512 -15.00 37.79 29.84
N GLN A 513 -13.90 37.45 30.52
CA GLN A 513 -13.91 36.78 31.81
C GLN A 513 -14.54 37.68 32.87
N GLU A 514 -14.16 38.97 32.92
CA GLU A 514 -14.78 39.98 33.78
C GLU A 514 -16.28 40.14 33.50
N GLN A 515 -16.68 40.10 32.22
CA GLN A 515 -18.06 40.27 31.78
C GLN A 515 -18.91 39.00 31.89
N GLN A 516 -18.34 37.87 32.31
CA GLN A 516 -19.01 36.55 32.34
C GLN A 516 -19.71 36.23 31.00
N THR A 517 -19.00 36.48 29.91
CA THR A 517 -19.52 36.36 28.55
C THR A 517 -20.03 34.92 28.32
N PRO A 518 -21.26 34.74 27.80
CA PRO A 518 -21.83 33.41 27.63
C PRO A 518 -21.10 32.60 26.55
N ILE A 519 -21.14 31.27 26.66
CA ILE A 519 -20.49 30.33 25.72
C ILE A 519 -20.88 30.61 24.26
N SER A 520 -22.13 31.00 24.00
CA SER A 520 -22.63 31.34 22.66
C SER A 520 -21.91 32.51 21.99
N GLU A 521 -21.25 33.37 22.77
CA GLU A 521 -20.46 34.49 22.29
C GLU A 521 -18.97 34.16 22.32
N THR A 522 -18.46 33.57 23.42
CA THR A 522 -17.03 33.19 23.51
C THR A 522 -16.65 32.17 22.43
N ILE A 523 -17.54 31.24 22.08
CA ILE A 523 -17.29 30.26 21.02
C ILE A 523 -17.13 30.88 19.62
N LYS A 524 -17.74 32.05 19.39
CA LYS A 524 -17.61 32.80 18.12
C LYS A 524 -16.34 33.66 18.09
N LEU A 525 -15.65 33.80 19.21
CA LEU A 525 -14.46 34.65 19.38
C LEU A 525 -13.20 33.81 19.51
N VAL A 526 -13.31 32.71 20.25
CA VAL A 526 -12.48 31.51 20.11
C VAL A 526 -12.83 30.79 18.80
N SER A 527 -13.70 31.37 17.95
CA SER A 527 -14.16 30.78 16.70
C SER A 527 -12.99 30.08 16.08
N LEU A 528 -13.20 28.78 15.97
CA LEU A 528 -12.38 27.78 15.36
C LEU A 528 -12.15 28.13 13.86
N GLU A 529 -11.72 29.35 13.56
CA GLU A 529 -11.41 29.91 12.25
C GLU A 529 -10.13 29.29 11.69
N SER A 530 -9.44 28.44 12.45
CA SER A 530 -8.46 27.48 11.93
C SER A 530 -8.98 26.04 11.76
N SER A 531 -10.27 25.75 11.99
CA SER A 531 -10.72 24.35 12.21
C SER A 531 -11.96 23.90 11.42
N ALA A 532 -12.28 24.53 10.29
CA ALA A 532 -13.40 24.09 9.45
C ALA A 532 -13.33 24.60 8.01
N GLN A 533 -13.23 25.92 7.83
CA GLN A 533 -13.13 26.54 6.49
C GLN A 533 -11.68 26.86 6.08
N ASN A 534 -10.78 27.17 7.02
CA ASN A 534 -9.34 27.21 6.72
C ASN A 534 -8.73 25.82 6.49
N ILE A 535 -9.47 24.74 6.69
CA ILE A 535 -9.03 23.39 6.30
C ILE A 535 -9.30 23.10 4.82
N LYS A 536 -10.08 23.97 4.16
CA LYS A 536 -10.19 24.03 2.70
C LYS A 536 -9.19 25.00 2.04
N GLN A 537 -8.51 25.90 2.77
CA GLN A 537 -7.62 26.92 2.16
C GLN A 537 -6.22 27.12 2.80
N GLU A 538 -5.96 26.72 4.05
CA GLU A 538 -4.60 26.70 4.64
C GLU A 538 -3.90 25.35 4.42
N THR A 539 -3.93 24.88 3.17
CA THR A 539 -3.53 23.52 2.83
C THR A 539 -2.21 23.45 2.08
N VAL A 540 -1.48 24.57 2.03
CA VAL A 540 -0.13 24.65 1.48
C VAL A 540 0.70 25.51 2.43
N ILE A 541 1.66 24.89 3.12
CA ILE A 541 2.80 25.61 3.70
C ILE A 541 4.02 25.28 2.86
N GLU A 542 4.73 26.32 2.45
CA GLU A 542 6.00 26.27 1.74
C GLU A 542 7.13 26.01 2.74
N GLU A 543 7.88 24.92 2.55
CA GLU A 543 9.16 24.73 3.23
C GLU A 543 10.27 24.50 2.21
N ARG A 544 11.41 25.17 2.42
CA ARG A 544 12.55 25.07 1.53
C ARG A 544 13.36 23.84 1.90
N ASP A 545 13.52 22.93 0.94
CA ASP A 545 14.45 21.81 1.07
C ASP A 545 15.87 22.34 1.26
N GLN A 546 16.53 21.97 2.37
CA GLN A 546 17.86 22.49 2.70
C GLN A 546 18.98 21.93 1.80
N GLU A 547 18.74 20.83 1.08
CA GLU A 547 19.74 20.21 0.17
C GLU A 547 19.58 20.68 -1.29
N THR A 548 18.35 20.95 -1.74
CA THR A 548 18.02 21.21 -3.15
C THR A 548 17.52 22.63 -3.40
N GLY A 549 17.08 23.35 -2.37
CA GLY A 549 16.54 24.70 -2.48
C GLY A 549 15.14 24.79 -3.10
N GLU A 550 14.52 23.64 -3.41
CA GLU A 550 13.16 23.58 -3.95
C GLU A 550 12.12 23.94 -2.89
N ILE A 551 11.06 24.62 -3.33
CA ILE A 551 9.91 24.96 -2.50
C ILE A 551 9.04 23.71 -2.43
N ILE A 552 8.88 23.17 -1.24
CA ILE A 552 8.01 22.03 -1.00
C ILE A 552 6.66 22.54 -0.48
N GLU A 553 5.60 22.18 -1.18
CA GLU A 553 4.22 22.53 -0.85
C GLU A 553 3.54 21.39 -0.08
N TYR A 554 3.01 21.66 1.13
CA TYR A 554 2.42 20.61 1.98
C TYR A 554 1.03 20.93 2.55
N ARG A 555 0.17 19.90 2.61
CA ARG A 555 -1.13 19.86 3.32
C ARG A 555 -1.01 19.11 4.65
N LYS A 556 -1.74 19.50 5.69
CA LYS A 556 -1.83 18.72 6.95
C LYS A 556 -2.52 17.35 6.69
N LEU A 557 -1.98 16.23 7.21
CA LEU A 557 -2.66 14.90 7.22
C LEU A 557 -3.88 14.83 8.16
N PHE A 558 -4.24 15.97 8.76
CA PHE A 558 -5.48 16.15 9.50
C PHE A 558 -6.29 17.24 8.82
N ALA A 559 -6.80 16.94 7.63
CA ALA A 559 -7.87 17.74 7.07
C ALA A 559 -9.18 17.22 7.67
N LEU A 560 -9.71 17.92 8.69
CA LEU A 560 -11.15 17.97 8.95
C LEU A 560 -11.85 18.24 7.62
N LYS A 561 -12.37 17.20 6.99
CA LYS A 561 -13.31 17.36 5.90
C LYS A 561 -14.68 17.55 6.55
N LEU A 562 -15.09 18.80 6.72
CA LEU A 562 -16.48 19.12 7.07
C LEU A 562 -17.45 18.63 6.00
#